data_AF-A0A2A2G570-F1
#
_entry.id   AF-A0A2A2G570-F1
#
_cell.length_a   1.000
_cell.length_b   1.000
_cell.length_c   1.000
_cell.angle_alpha   90.00
_cell.angle_beta   90.00
_cell.angle_gamma   90.00
#
_symmetry.space_group_name_H-M   'P 1'
#
loop_
_entity.id
_entity.type
_entity.pdbx_description
1 polymer ?
#
loop_
_entity_poly.entity_id
_entity_poly.type
_entity_poly.pdbx_seq_one_letter_code
_entity_poly.pdbx_strand_id
1 'polypeptide(L)'
;MMAETLRIHDGDPPRSWWRRLVGSSPLSADSLPWFQGALGEIAVGQILGRLGPEWTVFHAVPVGAGVSDIDHVLIGPAGVFTLNTKNHAGRNVWIGERAILVDGHKQHYLPHARHEAARAARRLSAAVGESVSVTPVLVLIEPGKLTIKQRPADVRVVTDRELLRWLKRRRPVLAPERIARIAAAAVVPGTWHHHPAPPEDPVALQERFAELRHTVRSARRRRGLWGLGLIVGGGAAAVSYGSDLLAALLNVGLS
;
A
#
# COMPACT_ATOMS: atom_id res chain seq x y z
N MET A 1 8.51 -2.95 2.21
CA MET A 1 8.02 -3.76 1.05
C MET A 1 8.83 -3.64 -0.25
N MET A 2 9.51 -2.52 -0.53
CA MET A 2 10.20 -2.32 -1.83
C MET A 2 11.33 -3.31 -2.09
N ALA A 3 12.23 -3.49 -1.12
CA ALA A 3 13.35 -4.43 -1.21
C ALA A 3 12.87 -5.85 -1.54
N GLU A 4 11.85 -6.31 -0.83
CA GLU A 4 11.27 -7.64 -1.06
C GLU A 4 10.61 -7.78 -2.44
N THR A 5 9.97 -6.71 -2.93
CA THR A 5 9.42 -6.69 -4.29
C THR A 5 10.52 -6.89 -5.33
N LEU A 6 11.62 -6.13 -5.20
CA LEU A 6 12.75 -6.22 -6.14
C LEU A 6 13.47 -7.55 -6.02
N ARG A 7 13.70 -8.05 -4.81
CA ARG A 7 14.33 -9.36 -4.56
C ARG A 7 13.58 -10.50 -5.24
N ILE A 8 12.25 -10.54 -5.13
CA ILE A 8 11.44 -11.55 -5.80
C ILE A 8 11.41 -11.31 -7.31
N HIS A 9 11.26 -10.06 -7.75
CA HIS A 9 11.21 -9.72 -9.17
C HIS A 9 12.51 -10.05 -9.92
N ASP A 10 13.67 -9.81 -9.31
CA ASP A 10 14.98 -10.09 -9.89
C ASP A 10 15.21 -11.60 -10.09
N GLY A 11 14.51 -12.43 -9.31
CA GLY A 11 14.50 -13.89 -9.47
C GLY A 11 13.57 -14.41 -10.58
N ASP A 12 12.67 -13.57 -11.10
CA ASP A 12 11.75 -13.97 -12.17
C ASP A 12 12.47 -14.03 -13.54
N PRO A 13 12.18 -15.03 -14.39
CA PRO A 13 12.79 -15.11 -15.72
C PRO A 13 12.41 -13.89 -16.57
N PRO A 14 13.34 -13.36 -17.38
CA PRO A 14 13.09 -12.15 -18.15
C PRO A 14 11.96 -12.37 -19.16
N ARG A 15 11.07 -11.38 -19.27
CA ARG A 15 10.01 -11.42 -20.29
C ARG A 15 10.60 -11.42 -21.68
N SER A 16 10.10 -12.35 -22.50
CA SER A 16 10.34 -12.38 -23.93
C SER A 16 9.84 -11.13 -24.66
N TRP A 17 10.38 -10.87 -25.86
CA TRP A 17 10.13 -9.63 -26.59
C TRP A 17 8.64 -9.44 -26.97
N TRP A 18 7.96 -10.50 -27.39
CA TRP A 18 6.53 -10.45 -27.76
C TRP A 18 5.64 -10.17 -26.55
N ARG A 19 5.95 -10.74 -25.38
CA ARG A 19 5.24 -10.44 -24.12
C ARG A 19 5.37 -8.97 -23.71
N ARG A 20 6.50 -8.32 -24.02
CA ARG A 20 6.68 -6.88 -23.79
C ARG A 20 5.82 -6.05 -24.75
N LEU A 21 5.75 -6.46 -26.02
CA LEU A 21 4.97 -5.81 -27.08
C LEU A 21 3.47 -5.82 -26.76
N VAL A 22 2.91 -6.97 -26.38
CA VAL A 22 1.48 -7.12 -26.04
C VAL A 22 1.10 -6.57 -24.66
N GLY A 23 2.08 -6.06 -23.89
CA GLY A 23 1.81 -5.46 -22.58
C GLY A 23 1.54 -6.45 -21.44
N SER A 24 2.11 -7.66 -21.50
CA SER A 24 2.09 -8.60 -20.37
C SER A 24 2.73 -7.97 -19.13
N SER A 25 2.19 -8.25 -17.95
CA SER A 25 2.71 -7.72 -16.68
C SER A 25 4.17 -8.13 -16.49
N PRO A 26 5.08 -7.23 -16.05
CA PRO A 26 6.41 -7.62 -15.59
C PRO A 26 6.40 -8.36 -14.26
N LEU A 27 5.32 -8.25 -13.48
CA LEU A 27 5.19 -8.88 -12.17
C LEU A 27 4.65 -10.30 -12.31
N SER A 28 5.29 -11.23 -11.61
CA SER A 28 4.79 -12.57 -11.30
C SER A 28 3.65 -12.54 -10.27
N ALA A 29 3.03 -13.70 -10.04
CA ALA A 29 2.02 -13.85 -8.98
C ALA A 29 2.63 -13.61 -7.59
N ASP A 30 3.92 -13.91 -7.41
CA ASP A 30 4.62 -13.78 -6.14
C ASP A 30 5.09 -12.36 -5.87
N SER A 31 5.58 -11.63 -6.88
CA SER A 31 6.01 -10.22 -6.72
C SER A 31 4.86 -9.22 -6.65
N LEU A 32 3.67 -9.58 -7.19
CA LEU A 32 2.53 -8.67 -7.27
C LEU A 32 2.01 -8.18 -5.90
N PRO A 33 1.79 -9.04 -4.88
CA PRO A 33 1.36 -8.59 -3.55
C PRO A 33 2.35 -7.62 -2.89
N TRP A 34 3.65 -7.89 -3.00
CA TRP A 34 4.71 -7.03 -2.48
C TRP A 34 4.75 -5.68 -3.19
N PHE A 35 4.64 -5.68 -4.52
CA PHE A 35 4.55 -4.46 -5.32
C PHE A 35 3.32 -3.62 -4.92
N GLN A 36 2.17 -4.24 -4.73
CA GLN A 36 0.96 -3.56 -4.26
C GLN A 36 1.13 -2.99 -2.85
N GLY A 37 1.78 -3.73 -1.95
CA GLY A 37 2.16 -3.26 -0.62
C GLY A 37 3.04 -2.01 -0.67
N ALA A 38 4.12 -2.07 -1.44
CA ALA A 38 5.04 -0.94 -1.63
C ALA A 38 4.36 0.29 -2.24
N LEU A 39 3.44 0.12 -3.21
CA LEU A 39 2.64 1.23 -3.72
C LEU A 39 1.75 1.87 -2.63
N GLY A 40 1.22 1.05 -1.72
CA GLY A 40 0.45 1.52 -0.57
C GLY A 40 1.31 2.36 0.38
N GLU A 41 2.47 1.83 0.79
CA GLU A 41 3.43 2.53 1.66
C GLU A 41 3.88 3.87 1.05
N ILE A 42 4.17 3.91 -0.26
CA ILE A 42 4.49 5.16 -0.97
C ILE A 42 3.33 6.15 -0.89
N ALA A 43 2.10 5.69 -1.16
CA ALA A 43 0.93 6.56 -1.16
C ALA A 43 0.69 7.16 0.23
N VAL A 44 0.83 6.36 1.29
CA VAL A 44 0.74 6.85 2.67
C VAL A 44 1.88 7.81 2.97
N GLY A 45 3.13 7.48 2.64
CA GLY A 45 4.27 8.37 2.82
C GLY A 45 4.06 9.74 2.17
N GLN A 46 3.52 9.79 0.95
CA GLN A 46 3.17 11.04 0.26
C GLN A 46 2.07 11.84 0.98
N ILE A 47 1.09 11.16 1.58
CA ILE A 47 0.05 11.81 2.39
C ILE A 47 0.66 12.40 3.66
N LEU A 48 1.54 11.64 4.33
CA LEU A 48 2.19 12.05 5.58
C LEU A 48 3.17 13.21 5.37
N GLY A 49 3.83 13.31 4.22
CA GLY A 49 4.67 14.45 3.86
C GLY A 49 3.94 15.80 3.78
N ARG A 50 2.60 15.81 3.88
CA ARG A 50 1.76 17.02 3.93
C ARG A 50 1.35 17.43 5.35
N LEU A 51 1.85 16.72 6.36
CA LEU A 51 1.76 17.13 7.75
C LEU A 51 2.67 18.36 7.99
N GLY A 52 2.34 19.14 9.01
CA GLY A 52 3.14 20.32 9.36
C GLY A 52 4.41 19.94 10.15
N PRO A 53 5.28 20.93 10.42
CA PRO A 53 6.56 20.72 11.11
C PRO A 53 6.41 20.21 12.54
N GLU A 54 5.21 20.26 13.12
CA GLU A 54 4.91 19.72 14.43
C GLU A 54 4.86 18.17 14.47
N TRP A 55 4.93 17.53 13.31
CA TRP A 55 4.98 16.07 13.18
C TRP A 55 6.35 15.58 12.78
N THR A 56 6.81 14.54 13.47
CA THR A 56 7.94 13.71 13.03
C THR A 56 7.41 12.39 12.51
N VAL A 57 7.82 12.02 11.30
CA VAL A 57 7.39 10.80 10.62
C VAL A 57 8.61 9.93 10.34
N PHE A 58 8.56 8.70 10.82
CA PHE A 58 9.55 7.67 10.51
C PHE A 58 8.91 6.64 9.58
N HIS A 59 9.65 6.23 8.55
CA HIS A 59 9.22 5.25 7.56
C HIS A 59 10.07 3.99 7.69
N ALA A 60 9.47 2.83 7.43
CA ALA A 60 10.14 1.53 7.48
C ALA A 60 10.97 1.35 8.76
N VAL A 61 10.32 1.57 9.92
CA VAL A 61 11.00 1.49 11.21
C VAL A 61 11.21 0.02 11.51
N PRO A 62 12.45 -0.48 11.52
CA PRO A 62 12.66 -1.88 11.86
C PRO A 62 12.14 -2.11 13.27
N VAL A 63 11.60 -3.29 13.60
CA VAL A 63 11.23 -3.65 15.00
C VAL A 63 11.63 -5.07 15.43
N GLY A 64 12.38 -5.20 16.53
CA GLY A 64 12.76 -6.49 17.13
C GLY A 64 14.12 -7.01 16.68
N ALA A 65 14.17 -8.25 16.18
CA ALA A 65 15.38 -8.89 15.63
C ALA A 65 15.47 -8.72 14.10
N GLY A 66 14.83 -7.69 13.54
CA GLY A 66 14.81 -7.43 12.09
C GLY A 66 13.85 -8.32 11.27
N VAL A 67 12.91 -9.03 11.91
CA VAL A 67 11.98 -9.95 11.21
C VAL A 67 10.72 -9.23 10.69
N SER A 68 10.47 -7.99 11.13
CA SER A 68 9.30 -7.20 10.73
C SER A 68 9.57 -5.71 10.90
N ASP A 69 9.11 -4.90 9.96
CA ASP A 69 9.18 -3.44 10.02
C ASP A 69 7.79 -2.87 10.29
N ILE A 70 7.73 -1.73 11.00
CA ILE A 70 6.52 -0.90 11.09
C ILE A 70 6.55 0.07 9.91
N ASP A 71 5.50 0.06 9.07
CA ASP A 71 5.46 0.89 7.86
C ASP A 71 5.73 2.37 8.20
N HIS A 72 4.98 2.92 9.17
CA HIS A 72 5.20 4.29 9.66
C HIS A 72 4.99 4.45 11.17
N VAL A 73 5.85 5.26 11.79
CA VAL A 73 5.67 5.77 13.16
C VAL A 73 5.55 7.29 13.09
N LEU A 74 4.50 7.85 13.69
CA LEU A 74 4.25 9.29 13.73
C LEU A 74 4.29 9.77 15.17
N ILE A 75 4.94 10.89 15.40
CA ILE A 75 5.00 11.58 16.69
C ILE A 75 4.57 13.02 16.43
N GLY A 76 3.54 13.50 17.12
CA GLY A 76 3.08 14.88 16.96
C GLY A 76 2.08 15.29 18.04
N PRO A 77 1.42 16.45 17.89
CA PRO A 77 0.58 17.01 18.94
C PRO A 77 -0.52 16.07 19.41
N ALA A 78 -1.07 15.27 18.49
CA ALA A 78 -2.19 14.39 18.77
C ALA A 78 -1.82 13.05 19.44
N GLY A 79 -0.53 12.79 19.67
CA GLY A 79 -0.02 11.54 20.24
C GLY A 79 1.03 10.86 19.36
N VAL A 80 1.33 9.60 19.70
CA VAL A 80 2.18 8.70 18.92
C VAL A 80 1.32 7.66 18.22
N PHE A 81 1.63 7.35 16.97
CA PHE A 81 0.86 6.43 16.13
C PHE A 81 1.77 5.45 15.40
N THR A 82 1.35 4.20 15.27
CA THR A 82 1.84 3.30 14.23
C THR A 82 0.81 3.20 13.13
N LEU A 83 1.23 3.28 11.88
CA LEU A 83 0.35 3.06 10.72
C LEU A 83 0.77 1.76 10.06
N ASN A 84 -0.21 0.88 9.88
CA ASN A 84 -0.11 -0.30 9.05
C ASN A 84 -0.91 -0.07 7.77
N THR A 85 -0.28 -0.21 6.62
CA THR A 85 -0.86 0.11 5.32
C THR A 85 -1.34 -1.16 4.64
N LYS A 86 -2.58 -1.13 4.12
CA LYS A 86 -3.16 -2.25 3.37
C LYS A 86 -3.78 -1.74 2.07
N ASN A 87 -3.13 -2.10 0.97
CA ASN A 87 -3.57 -1.74 -0.36
C ASN A 87 -4.66 -2.70 -0.85
N HIS A 88 -5.87 -2.18 -0.99
CA HIS A 88 -7.05 -2.93 -1.44
C HIS A 88 -7.75 -2.22 -2.59
N ALA A 89 -6.97 -1.61 -3.47
CA ALA A 89 -7.44 -0.94 -4.68
C ALA A 89 -8.52 -1.77 -5.40
N GLY A 90 -9.75 -1.26 -5.44
CA GLY A 90 -10.89 -1.88 -6.13
C GLY A 90 -11.54 -3.08 -5.44
N ARG A 91 -11.07 -3.50 -4.26
CA ARG A 91 -11.61 -4.67 -3.53
C ARG A 91 -12.74 -4.30 -2.57
N ASN A 92 -13.57 -5.27 -2.23
CA ASN A 92 -14.64 -5.08 -1.24
C ASN A 92 -14.08 -5.28 0.16
N VAL A 93 -14.13 -4.25 1.00
CA VAL A 93 -13.67 -4.30 2.39
C VAL A 93 -14.86 -4.16 3.34
N TRP A 94 -14.97 -5.09 4.26
CA TRP A 94 -15.95 -5.06 5.35
C TRP A 94 -15.21 -4.92 6.68
N ILE A 95 -15.66 -3.99 7.52
CA ILE A 95 -15.10 -3.72 8.84
C ILE A 95 -16.15 -4.04 9.90
N GLY A 96 -15.79 -4.95 10.80
CA GLY A 96 -16.47 -5.21 12.06
C GLY A 96 -15.57 -4.89 13.25
N GLU A 97 -16.13 -5.04 14.45
CA GLU A 97 -15.42 -4.73 15.70
C GLU A 97 -14.14 -5.56 15.89
N ARG A 98 -14.20 -6.85 15.58
CA ARG A 98 -13.13 -7.82 15.86
C ARG A 98 -12.43 -8.36 14.62
N ALA A 99 -12.95 -8.06 13.42
CA ALA A 99 -12.45 -8.62 12.18
C ALA A 99 -12.65 -7.67 11.00
N ILE A 100 -11.75 -7.79 10.03
CA ILE A 100 -11.86 -7.18 8.72
C ILE A 100 -11.95 -8.30 7.69
N LEU A 101 -12.86 -8.17 6.74
CA LEU A 101 -12.97 -9.07 5.59
C LEU A 101 -12.57 -8.32 4.32
N VAL A 102 -11.86 -8.99 3.43
CA VAL A 102 -11.54 -8.50 2.08
C VAL A 102 -12.05 -9.54 1.10
N ASP A 103 -12.99 -9.14 0.24
CA ASP A 103 -13.74 -10.01 -0.66
C ASP A 103 -14.31 -11.25 0.06
N GLY A 104 -14.83 -11.04 1.27
CA GLY A 104 -15.41 -12.11 2.10
C GLY A 104 -14.40 -12.91 2.95
N HIS A 105 -13.10 -12.73 2.73
CA HIS A 105 -12.07 -13.48 3.46
C HIS A 105 -11.53 -12.71 4.68
N LYS A 106 -11.54 -13.37 5.85
CA LYS A 106 -11.06 -12.79 7.11
C LYS A 106 -9.56 -12.49 7.09
N GLN A 107 -9.21 -11.31 7.60
CA GLN A 107 -7.84 -10.81 7.67
C GLN A 107 -7.36 -10.65 9.11
N HIS A 108 -6.05 -10.83 9.31
CA HIS A 108 -5.37 -10.69 10.62
C HIS A 108 -4.81 -9.28 10.86
N TYR A 109 -5.40 -8.23 10.27
CA TYR A 109 -4.86 -6.87 10.34
C TYR A 109 -4.95 -6.24 11.73
N LEU A 110 -6.07 -6.43 12.43
CA LEU A 110 -6.26 -5.80 13.75
C LEU A 110 -5.26 -6.34 14.80
N PRO A 111 -5.06 -7.66 14.96
CA PRO A 111 -4.01 -8.16 15.84
C PRO A 111 -2.61 -7.65 15.46
N HIS A 112 -2.29 -7.62 14.16
CA HIS A 112 -0.98 -7.15 13.71
C HIS A 112 -0.74 -5.69 14.10
N ALA A 113 -1.68 -4.79 13.78
CA ALA A 113 -1.58 -3.38 14.13
C ALA A 113 -1.43 -3.16 15.65
N ARG A 114 -2.15 -3.94 16.47
CA ARG A 114 -2.00 -3.90 17.94
C ARG A 114 -0.60 -4.32 18.38
N HIS A 115 -0.08 -5.41 17.83
CA HIS A 115 1.26 -5.89 18.18
C HIS A 115 2.35 -4.90 17.80
N GLU A 116 2.24 -4.24 16.64
CA GLU A 116 3.15 -3.18 16.22
C GLU A 116 3.11 -1.98 17.17
N ALA A 117 1.91 -1.46 17.47
CA ALA A 117 1.75 -0.35 18.41
C ALA A 117 2.29 -0.69 19.80
N ALA A 118 1.97 -1.88 20.32
CA ALA A 118 2.46 -2.32 21.62
C ALA A 118 3.99 -2.45 21.64
N ARG A 119 4.60 -2.90 20.53
CA ARG A 119 6.06 -3.01 20.41
C ARG A 119 6.70 -1.62 20.38
N ALA A 120 6.17 -0.70 19.57
CA ALA A 120 6.65 0.68 19.52
C ALA A 120 6.51 1.39 20.88
N ALA A 121 5.37 1.21 21.56
CA ALA A 121 5.14 1.75 22.90
C ALA A 121 6.20 1.28 23.89
N ARG A 122 6.50 -0.03 23.94
CA ARG A 122 7.53 -0.57 24.84
C ARG A 122 8.91 0.02 24.55
N ARG A 123 9.32 0.10 23.28
CA ARG A 123 10.65 0.61 22.89
C ARG A 123 10.81 2.10 23.19
N LEU A 124 9.83 2.91 22.80
CA LEU A 124 9.84 4.34 23.08
C LEU A 124 9.78 4.60 24.59
N SER A 125 8.97 3.84 25.34
CA SER A 125 8.90 4.03 26.79
C SER A 125 10.23 3.72 27.48
N ALA A 126 10.90 2.64 27.06
CA ALA A 126 12.22 2.28 27.59
C ALA A 126 13.28 3.34 27.26
N ALA A 127 13.27 3.87 26.04
CA ALA A 127 14.25 4.87 25.60
C ALA A 127 14.03 6.26 26.21
N VAL A 128 12.78 6.66 26.44
CA VAL A 128 12.45 7.97 27.04
C VAL A 128 12.49 7.92 28.58
N GLY A 129 12.31 6.75 29.19
CA GLY A 129 12.25 6.58 30.65
C GLY A 129 10.87 6.87 31.26
N GLU A 130 9.82 7.02 30.46
CA GLU A 130 8.44 7.26 30.89
C GLU A 130 7.44 6.50 29.99
N SER A 131 6.19 6.35 30.42
CA SER A 131 5.17 5.65 29.63
C SER A 131 4.77 6.42 28.37
N VAL A 132 5.01 5.81 27.20
CA VAL A 132 4.60 6.31 25.89
C VAL A 132 3.47 5.45 25.32
N SER A 133 2.27 6.01 25.24
CA SER A 133 1.13 5.36 24.60
C SER A 133 1.18 5.52 23.08
N VAL A 134 0.98 4.43 22.34
CA VAL A 134 0.99 4.42 20.89
C VAL A 134 -0.35 3.91 20.37
N THR A 135 -1.00 4.70 19.51
CA THR A 135 -2.30 4.33 18.91
C THR A 135 -2.09 3.57 17.61
N PRO A 136 -2.60 2.33 17.47
CA PRO A 136 -2.54 1.62 16.20
C PRO A 136 -3.54 2.19 15.20
N VAL A 137 -3.06 2.44 13.98
CA VAL A 137 -3.86 2.92 12.85
C VAL A 137 -3.71 1.94 11.69
N LEU A 138 -4.83 1.45 11.18
CA LEU A 138 -4.88 0.69 9.93
C LEU A 138 -5.34 1.63 8.82
N VAL A 139 -4.51 1.78 7.79
CA VAL A 139 -4.81 2.62 6.61
C VAL A 139 -5.17 1.74 5.43
N LEU A 140 -6.39 1.89 4.93
CA LEU A 140 -6.89 1.20 3.74
C LEU A 140 -6.70 2.08 2.51
N ILE A 141 -5.99 1.59 1.49
CA ILE A 141 -5.74 2.33 0.25
C ILE A 141 -6.76 1.92 -0.81
N GLU A 142 -7.48 2.92 -1.32
CA GLU A 142 -8.39 2.84 -2.48
C GLU A 142 -9.40 1.67 -2.45
N PRO A 143 -10.06 1.33 -1.32
CA PRO A 143 -11.06 0.27 -1.32
C PRO A 143 -12.17 0.55 -2.35
N GLY A 144 -12.54 -0.45 -3.14
CA GLY A 144 -13.61 -0.30 -4.15
C GLY A 144 -14.98 -0.10 -3.51
N LYS A 145 -15.30 -0.93 -2.51
CA LYS A 145 -16.48 -0.78 -1.66
C LYS A 145 -16.06 -0.92 -0.20
N LEU A 146 -16.44 0.04 0.63
CA LEU A 146 -16.15 0.01 2.07
C LEU A 146 -17.45 -0.10 2.85
N THR A 147 -17.64 -1.21 3.56
CA THR A 147 -18.79 -1.44 4.45
C THR A 147 -18.32 -1.42 5.89
N ILE A 148 -18.81 -0.47 6.68
CA ILE A 148 -18.47 -0.35 8.10
C ILE A 148 -19.70 -0.76 8.91
N LYS A 149 -19.65 -1.94 9.54
CA LYS A 149 -20.70 -2.38 10.47
C LYS A 149 -20.43 -1.86 11.87
N GLN A 150 -19.20 -2.03 12.33
CA GLN A 150 -18.75 -1.53 13.62
C GLN A 150 -17.25 -1.28 13.56
N ARG A 151 -16.79 -0.18 14.16
CA ARG A 151 -15.35 0.13 14.20
C ARG A 151 -14.71 -0.56 15.40
N PRO A 152 -13.51 -1.15 15.26
CA PRO A 152 -12.73 -1.60 16.41
C PRO A 152 -12.49 -0.44 17.37
N ALA A 153 -12.63 -0.70 18.67
CA ALA A 153 -12.47 0.34 19.69
C ALA A 153 -11.02 0.80 19.85
N ASP A 154 -10.08 -0.13 19.70
CA ASP A 154 -8.66 0.03 20.04
C ASP A 154 -7.75 0.20 18.82
N VAL A 155 -8.24 -0.09 17.61
CA VAL A 155 -7.52 0.16 16.35
C VAL A 155 -8.31 1.16 15.52
N ARG A 156 -7.66 2.27 15.17
CA ARG A 156 -8.27 3.23 14.27
C ARG A 156 -8.17 2.73 12.84
N VAL A 157 -9.30 2.50 12.19
CA VAL A 157 -9.32 2.23 10.74
C VAL A 157 -9.70 3.50 9.98
N VAL A 158 -8.87 3.91 9.02
CA VAL A 158 -9.07 5.06 8.14
C VAL A 158 -8.73 4.69 6.70
N THR A 159 -9.29 5.44 5.75
CA THR A 159 -8.84 5.39 4.36
C THR A 159 -7.71 6.38 4.09
N ASP A 160 -6.99 6.19 2.99
CA ASP A 160 -6.00 7.13 2.45
C ASP A 160 -6.58 8.56 2.31
N ARG A 161 -7.83 8.67 1.88
CA ARG A 161 -8.54 9.95 1.69
C ARG A 161 -8.88 10.65 3.01
N GLU A 162 -9.04 9.90 4.09
CA GLU A 162 -9.39 10.42 5.42
C GLU A 162 -8.16 10.71 6.27
N LEU A 163 -7.06 9.98 6.08
CA LEU A 163 -5.89 9.96 6.96
C LEU A 163 -5.39 11.36 7.34
N LEU A 164 -5.06 12.20 6.35
CA LEU A 164 -4.49 13.53 6.61
C LEU A 164 -5.45 14.42 7.40
N ARG A 165 -6.72 14.45 6.97
CA ARG A 165 -7.76 15.25 7.63
C ARG A 165 -8.01 14.74 9.05
N TRP A 166 -8.01 13.42 9.24
CA TRP A 166 -8.20 12.79 10.52
C TRP A 166 -7.08 13.16 11.49
N LEU A 167 -5.80 13.05 11.08
CA LEU A 167 -4.65 13.45 11.89
C LEU A 167 -4.71 14.94 12.28
N LYS A 168 -4.96 15.83 11.30
CA LYS A 168 -4.99 17.30 11.54
C LYS A 168 -6.13 17.78 12.43
N ARG A 169 -7.24 17.05 12.50
CA ARG A 169 -8.41 17.42 13.33
C ARG A 169 -8.34 16.94 14.77
N ARG A 170 -7.32 16.17 15.14
CA ARG A 170 -7.18 15.69 16.51
C ARG A 170 -6.78 16.82 17.45
N ARG A 171 -7.32 16.79 18.66
CA ARG A 171 -6.91 17.71 19.73
C ARG A 171 -5.45 17.42 20.10
N PRO A 172 -4.62 18.45 20.32
CA PRO A 172 -3.31 18.28 20.93
C PRO A 172 -3.44 17.66 22.32
N VAL A 173 -2.65 16.61 22.59
CA VAL A 173 -2.57 15.90 23.87
C VAL A 173 -1.13 15.77 24.37
N LEU A 174 -0.13 16.01 23.51
CA LEU A 174 1.28 16.05 23.89
C LEU A 174 1.81 17.48 23.89
N ALA A 175 2.54 17.85 24.93
CA ALA A 175 3.28 19.10 25.00
C ALA A 175 4.49 19.07 24.04
N PRO A 176 4.91 20.21 23.47
CA PRO A 176 6.03 20.28 22.52
C PRO A 176 7.33 19.64 23.04
N GLU A 177 7.64 19.83 24.32
CA GLU A 177 8.85 19.29 24.95
C GLU A 177 8.81 17.76 25.00
N ARG A 178 7.62 17.20 25.21
CA ARG A 178 7.39 15.75 25.23
C ARG A 178 7.49 15.17 23.82
N ILE A 179 6.95 15.86 22.82
CA ILE A 179 7.10 15.49 21.40
C ILE A 179 8.58 15.41 21.05
N ALA A 180 9.35 16.46 21.38
CA ALA A 180 10.78 16.52 21.10
C ALA A 180 11.56 15.37 21.77
N ARG A 181 11.28 15.04 23.03
CA ARG A 181 11.91 13.90 23.72
C ARG A 181 11.62 12.55 23.04
N ILE A 182 10.35 12.28 22.72
CA ILE A 182 9.98 11.01 22.07
C ILE A 182 10.59 10.95 20.66
N ALA A 183 10.57 12.06 19.91
CA ALA A 183 11.19 12.13 18.59
C ALA A 183 12.70 11.90 18.63
N ALA A 184 13.41 12.53 19.58
CA ALA A 184 14.84 12.32 19.77
C ALA A 184 15.17 10.85 20.08
N ALA A 185 14.40 10.21 20.96
CA ALA A 185 14.54 8.78 21.24
C ALA A 185 14.27 7.91 20.00
N ALA A 186 13.27 8.27 19.19
CA ALA A 186 12.91 7.54 17.97
C ALA A 186 13.97 7.64 16.84
N VAL A 187 14.79 8.69 16.80
CA VAL A 187 15.87 8.82 15.80
C VAL A 187 17.01 7.82 16.05
N VAL A 188 17.24 7.43 17.30
CA VAL A 188 18.33 6.51 17.66
C VAL A 188 18.02 5.10 17.15
N PRO A 189 18.81 4.52 16.22
CA PRO A 189 18.54 3.17 15.69
C PRO A 189 18.48 2.09 16.80
N GLY A 190 19.31 2.25 17.84
CA GLY A 190 19.35 1.40 19.04
C GLY A 190 18.03 1.30 19.81
N THR A 191 17.16 2.30 19.71
CA THR A 191 15.81 2.27 20.30
C THR A 191 14.99 1.12 19.73
N TRP A 192 15.14 0.90 18.42
CA TRP A 192 14.35 -0.05 17.68
C TRP A 192 15.02 -1.42 17.60
N HIS A 193 16.35 -1.50 17.46
CA HIS A 193 17.12 -2.75 17.23
C HIS A 193 18.41 -2.77 18.04
N HIS A 194 18.83 -3.97 18.44
CA HIS A 194 20.18 -4.18 18.96
C HIS A 194 21.19 -4.46 17.84
N HIS A 195 20.76 -5.03 16.71
CA HIS A 195 21.59 -5.27 15.51
C HIS A 195 20.79 -4.91 14.24
N PRO A 196 20.90 -3.70 13.69
CA PRO A 196 20.34 -3.40 12.38
C PRO A 196 21.13 -4.15 11.30
N ALA A 197 20.44 -4.72 10.31
CA ALA A 197 21.09 -5.09 9.05
C ALA A 197 21.69 -3.83 8.41
N PRO A 198 22.80 -3.92 7.64
CA PRO A 198 23.33 -2.77 6.95
C PRO A 198 22.22 -2.17 6.07
N PRO A 199 21.97 -0.85 6.16
CA PRO A 199 20.93 -0.23 5.34
C PRO A 199 21.30 -0.42 3.87
N GLU A 200 20.44 -1.08 3.11
CA GLU A 200 20.46 -0.94 1.65
C GLU A 200 20.33 0.56 1.33
N ASP A 201 21.05 1.04 0.32
CA ASP A 201 20.97 2.44 -0.09
C ASP A 201 19.50 2.79 -0.42
N PRO A 202 18.83 3.63 0.40
CA PRO A 202 17.41 3.91 0.22
C PRO A 202 17.14 4.64 -1.11
N VAL A 203 18.10 5.41 -1.61
CA VAL A 203 17.99 6.15 -2.87
C VAL A 203 18.01 5.16 -4.03
N ALA A 204 19.03 4.29 -4.08
CA ALA A 204 19.12 3.25 -5.11
C ALA A 204 17.90 2.32 -5.09
N LEU A 205 17.42 1.94 -3.90
CA LEU A 205 16.22 1.11 -3.75
C LEU A 205 14.98 1.80 -4.34
N GLN A 206 14.80 3.09 -4.03
CA GLN A 206 13.68 3.89 -4.53
C GLN A 206 13.75 4.07 -6.06
N GLU A 207 14.93 4.29 -6.62
CA GLU A 207 15.15 4.44 -8.07
C GLU A 207 14.81 3.15 -8.82
N ARG A 208 15.34 2.01 -8.38
CA ARG A 208 15.04 0.69 -8.95
C ARG A 208 13.56 0.37 -8.90
N PHE A 209 12.90 0.65 -7.77
CA PHE A 209 11.47 0.47 -7.65
C PHE A 209 10.67 1.41 -8.57
N ALA A 210 11.13 2.65 -8.75
CA ALA A 210 10.50 3.61 -9.67
C ALA A 210 10.58 3.14 -11.13
N GLU A 211 11.71 2.56 -11.54
CA GLU A 211 11.87 1.96 -12.87
C GLU A 211 10.92 0.77 -13.08
N LEU A 212 10.83 -0.14 -12.11
CA LEU A 212 9.87 -1.25 -12.15
C LEU A 212 8.44 -0.73 -12.26
N ARG A 213 8.07 0.28 -11.46
CA ARG A 213 6.75 0.91 -11.50
C ARG A 213 6.45 1.53 -12.87
N HIS A 214 7.43 2.21 -13.47
CA HIS A 214 7.30 2.76 -14.82
C HIS A 214 7.05 1.65 -15.85
N THR A 215 7.77 0.54 -15.74
CA THR A 215 7.62 -0.64 -16.61
C THR A 215 6.24 -1.29 -16.47
N VAL A 216 5.73 -1.45 -15.24
CA VAL A 216 4.38 -1.97 -14.95
C VAL A 216 3.31 -1.08 -15.57
N ARG A 217 3.41 0.24 -15.36
CA ARG A 217 2.47 1.23 -15.93
C ARG A 217 2.46 1.20 -17.45
N SER A 218 3.64 1.17 -18.05
CA SER A 218 3.80 1.10 -19.51
C SER A 218 3.19 -0.18 -20.09
N ALA A 219 3.39 -1.33 -19.44
CA ALA A 219 2.77 -2.60 -19.84
C ALA A 219 1.23 -2.54 -19.75
N ARG A 220 0.68 -1.96 -18.67
CA ARG A 220 -0.77 -1.77 -18.51
C ARG A 220 -1.36 -0.88 -19.60
N ARG A 221 -0.70 0.24 -19.93
CA ARG A 221 -1.12 1.14 -21.03
C ARG A 221 -1.14 0.41 -22.37
N ARG A 222 -0.08 -0.33 -22.71
CA ARG A 222 -0.02 -1.13 -23.95
C ARG A 222 -1.15 -2.16 -24.02
N ARG A 223 -1.43 -2.87 -22.93
CA ARG A 223 -2.53 -3.84 -22.88
C ARG A 223 -3.89 -3.18 -23.13
N GLY A 224 -4.12 -1.99 -22.57
CA GLY A 224 -5.33 -1.22 -22.82
C GLY A 224 -5.47 -0.82 -24.29
N LEU A 225 -4.38 -0.37 -24.92
CA LEU A 225 -4.35 -0.04 -26.36
C LEU A 225 -4.65 -1.26 -27.24
N TRP A 226 -4.07 -2.42 -26.94
CA TRP A 226 -4.38 -3.66 -27.65
C TRP A 226 -5.83 -4.10 -27.46
N GLY A 227 -6.39 -3.94 -26.25
CA GLY A 227 -7.81 -4.21 -25.99
C GLY A 227 -8.74 -3.31 -26.80
N LEU A 228 -8.44 -2.00 -26.88
CA LEU A 228 -9.17 -1.05 -27.73
C LEU A 228 -9.04 -1.39 -29.22
N GLY A 229 -7.84 -1.77 -29.68
CA GLY A 229 -7.60 -2.18 -31.07
C GLY A 229 -8.41 -3.41 -31.48
N LEU A 230 -8.56 -4.40 -30.60
CA LEU A 230 -9.43 -5.56 -30.86
C LEU A 230 -10.92 -5.18 -30.94
N ILE A 231 -11.38 -4.23 -30.13
CA ILE A 231 -12.77 -3.75 -30.17
C ILE A 231 -13.02 -2.97 -31.47
N VAL A 232 -12.13 -2.05 -31.84
CA VAL A 232 -12.26 -1.25 -33.07
C VAL A 232 -12.13 -2.14 -34.32
N GLY A 233 -11.13 -3.03 -34.34
CA GLY A 233 -10.93 -3.96 -35.45
C GLY A 233 -12.07 -4.96 -35.60
N GLY A 234 -12.57 -5.51 -34.49
CA GLY A 234 -13.75 -6.39 -34.49
C GLY A 234 -15.03 -5.67 -34.92
N GLY A 235 -15.22 -4.42 -34.50
CA GLY A 235 -16.35 -3.59 -34.94
C GLY A 235 -16.27 -3.25 -36.42
N ALA A 236 -15.10 -2.88 -36.94
CA ALA A 236 -14.90 -2.62 -38.36
C ALA A 236 -15.12 -3.88 -39.21
N ALA A 237 -14.63 -5.05 -38.76
CA ALA A 237 -14.90 -6.31 -39.44
C ALA A 237 -16.40 -6.67 -39.42
N ALA A 238 -17.08 -6.47 -38.30
CA ALA A 238 -18.52 -6.72 -38.21
C ALA A 238 -19.35 -5.79 -39.12
N VAL A 239 -18.94 -4.53 -39.29
CA VAL A 239 -19.59 -3.58 -40.21
C VAL A 239 -19.29 -3.93 -41.66
N SER A 240 -18.04 -4.26 -41.99
CA SER A 240 -17.62 -4.56 -43.37
C SER A 240 -18.11 -5.91 -43.89
N TYR A 241 -18.25 -6.92 -43.02
CA TYR A 241 -18.68 -8.27 -43.41
C TYR A 241 -20.12 -8.59 -43.00
N GLY A 242 -20.77 -7.74 -42.19
CA GLY A 242 -22.14 -7.93 -41.74
C GLY A 242 -23.18 -7.76 -42.85
N SER A 243 -22.92 -6.86 -43.82
CA SER A 243 -23.78 -6.70 -45.00
C SER A 243 -23.75 -7.93 -45.91
N ASP A 244 -22.58 -8.55 -46.07
CA ASP A 244 -22.39 -9.71 -46.95
C ASP A 244 -23.03 -10.97 -46.35
N LEU A 245 -22.97 -11.13 -45.02
CA LEU A 245 -23.65 -12.21 -44.29
C LEU A 245 -25.18 -12.06 -44.28
N LEU A 246 -25.71 -10.84 -44.12
CA LEU A 246 -27.14 -10.57 -44.24
C LEU A 246 -27.65 -10.78 -45.68
N ALA A 247 -26.89 -10.36 -46.69
CA ALA A 247 -27.23 -10.59 -48.09
C ALA A 247 -27.18 -12.09 -48.45
N ALA A 248 -26.19 -12.84 -47.95
CA ALA A 248 -26.10 -14.28 -48.16
C ALA A 248 -27.27 -15.05 -47.49
N LEU A 249 -27.71 -14.62 -46.30
CA LEU A 249 -28.85 -15.23 -45.61
C LEU A 249 -30.20 -14.92 -46.27
N LEU A 250 -30.37 -13.73 -46.85
CA LEU A 250 -31.59 -13.35 -47.58
C LEU A 250 -31.69 -14.05 -48.95
N ASN A 251 -30.58 -14.35 -49.62
CA ASN A 251 -30.58 -15.08 -50.88
C ASN A 251 -30.86 -16.59 -50.74
N VAL A 252 -30.58 -17.19 -49.58
CA VAL A 252 -30.87 -18.62 -49.34
C VAL A 252 -32.35 -18.87 -48.97
N GLY A 253 -33.12 -17.82 -48.65
CA GLY A 253 -34.54 -17.93 -48.30
C GLY A 253 -35.54 -17.81 -49.46
N LEU A 254 -35.08 -17.65 -50.71
CA LEU A 254 -35.92 -17.39 -51.89
C LEU A 254 -35.68 -18.38 -53.06
N SER A 255 -35.06 -19.54 -52.81
CA SER A 255 -34.92 -20.63 -53.79
C SER A 255 -35.67 -21.88 -53.37
#